data_AF-A0A972DDH9-F1
#
_entry.id   AF-A0A972DDH9-F1
#
_cell.length_a   1.000
_cell.length_b   1.000
_cell.length_c   1.000
_cell.angle_alpha   90.00
_cell.angle_beta   90.00
_cell.angle_gamma   90.00
#
_symmetry.space_group_name_H-M   'P 1'
#
loop_
_entity.id
_entity.type
_entity.pdbx_description
1 polymer ?
#
loop_
_entity_poly.entity_id
_entity_poly.type
_entity_poly.pdbx_seq_one_letter_code
_entity_poly.pdbx_strand_id
1 'polypeptide(L)'
;MAPKAGPTARDRLRAVLRRALRSNDVALRVGACAALSVLADPDARRALVRALEDESRLVRIAAAHALVTLDPGGAKKPVRDAIRVEVDADVREALEAVLIGAPWESPLGLALFGERGTEIPNLVILFASGSVIGY
;
A
#
# COMPACT_ATOMS: atom_id res chain seq x y z
N MET A 1 -26.69 30.62 6.68
CA MET A 1 -26.65 29.19 6.33
C MET A 1 -25.47 28.99 5.40
N ALA A 2 -24.32 28.52 5.91
CA ALA A 2 -23.11 28.39 5.10
C ALA A 2 -23.32 27.33 4.00
N PRO A 3 -22.84 27.55 2.76
CA PRO A 3 -22.91 26.52 1.73
C PRO A 3 -22.11 25.31 2.21
N LYS A 4 -22.74 24.13 2.25
CA LYS A 4 -22.03 22.86 2.44
C LYS A 4 -21.04 22.77 1.29
N ALA A 5 -19.76 22.93 1.57
CA ALA A 5 -18.71 22.79 0.57
C ALA A 5 -18.89 21.43 -0.12
N GLY A 6 -19.08 21.44 -1.44
CA GLY A 6 -19.15 20.21 -2.22
C GLY A 6 -17.86 19.40 -2.11
N PRO A 7 -17.88 18.11 -2.46
CA PRO A 7 -16.69 17.25 -2.35
C PRO A 7 -15.53 17.88 -3.12
N THR A 8 -14.41 18.05 -2.43
CA THR A 8 -13.20 18.68 -2.98
C THR A 8 -12.56 17.77 -4.03
N ALA A 9 -11.62 18.32 -4.80
CA ALA A 9 -10.83 17.52 -5.75
C ALA A 9 -10.12 16.33 -5.08
N ARG A 10 -9.67 16.50 -3.82
CA ARG A 10 -9.08 15.41 -3.01
C ARG A 10 -10.09 14.33 -2.64
N ASP A 11 -11.33 14.70 -2.30
CA ASP A 11 -12.37 13.73 -1.96
C ASP A 11 -12.76 12.87 -3.16
N ARG A 12 -12.82 13.48 -4.35
CA ARG A 12 -13.03 12.77 -5.62
C ARG A 12 -11.88 11.83 -5.93
N LEU A 13 -10.64 12.28 -5.75
CA LEU A 13 -9.45 11.46 -5.97
C LEU A 13 -9.44 10.24 -5.03
N ARG A 14 -9.71 10.43 -3.73
CA ARG A 14 -9.85 9.32 -2.77
C ARG A 14 -10.90 8.30 -3.23
N ALA A 15 -12.05 8.76 -3.70
CA ALA A 15 -13.10 7.88 -4.21
C ALA A 15 -12.66 7.08 -5.46
N VAL A 16 -11.95 7.72 -6.40
CA VAL A 16 -11.41 7.06 -7.60
C VAL A 16 -10.37 6.00 -7.21
N LEU A 17 -9.45 6.32 -6.30
CA LEU A 17 -8.41 5.38 -5.86
C LEU A 17 -9.00 4.18 -5.11
N ARG A 18 -10.01 4.39 -4.26
CA ARG A 18 -10.75 3.27 -3.63
C ARG A 18 -11.47 2.39 -4.65
N ARG A 19 -11.80 2.90 -5.84
CA ARG A 19 -12.33 2.09 -6.95
C ARG A 19 -11.20 1.37 -7.69
N ALA A 20 -10.05 2.00 -7.86
CA ALA A 20 -8.87 1.41 -8.50
C ALA A 20 -8.32 0.19 -7.75
N LEU A 21 -8.52 0.10 -6.42
CA LEU A 21 -8.25 -1.12 -5.64
C LEU A 21 -9.02 -2.37 -6.12
N ARG A 22 -10.07 -2.22 -6.92
CA ARG A 22 -10.84 -3.33 -7.53
C ARG A 22 -10.58 -3.45 -9.04
N SER A 23 -9.53 -2.83 -9.55
CA SER A 23 -9.12 -2.97 -10.94
C SER A 23 -8.60 -4.38 -11.20
N ASN A 24 -8.82 -4.92 -12.41
CA ASN A 24 -8.18 -6.16 -12.84
C ASN A 24 -6.66 -5.98 -13.05
N ASP A 25 -6.22 -4.73 -13.26
CA ASP A 25 -4.81 -4.38 -13.41
C ASP A 25 -4.11 -4.30 -12.05
N VAL A 26 -3.15 -5.20 -11.84
CA VAL A 26 -2.31 -5.29 -10.65
C VAL A 26 -1.56 -3.98 -10.40
N ALA A 27 -1.05 -3.32 -11.45
CA ALA A 27 -0.32 -2.06 -11.35
C ALA A 27 -1.21 -0.96 -10.76
N LEU A 28 -2.46 -0.89 -11.23
CA LEU A 28 -3.44 0.07 -10.72
C LEU A 28 -3.84 -0.23 -9.27
N ARG A 29 -3.93 -1.50 -8.88
CA ARG A 29 -4.20 -1.86 -7.48
C ARG A 29 -3.04 -1.45 -6.56
N VAL A 30 -1.79 -1.73 -6.95
CA VAL A 30 -0.59 -1.31 -6.22
C VAL A 30 -0.50 0.22 -6.12
N GLY A 31 -0.67 0.93 -7.24
CA GLY A 31 -0.67 2.39 -7.27
C GLY A 31 -1.78 3.00 -6.43
N ALA A 32 -2.95 2.35 -6.38
CA ALA A 32 -4.05 2.78 -5.52
C ALA A 32 -3.72 2.63 -4.03
N CYS A 33 -3.09 1.52 -3.62
CA CYS A 33 -2.63 1.35 -2.24
C CYS A 33 -1.68 2.48 -1.82
N ALA A 34 -0.69 2.77 -2.66
CA ALA A 34 0.30 3.83 -2.40
C ALA A 34 -0.33 5.24 -2.37
N ALA A 35 -1.17 5.56 -3.35
CA ALA A 35 -1.80 6.87 -3.41
C ALA A 35 -2.76 7.10 -2.22
N LEU A 36 -3.45 6.07 -1.74
CA LEU A 36 -4.33 6.17 -0.58
C LEU A 36 -3.57 6.40 0.73
N SER A 37 -2.35 5.85 0.88
CA SER A 37 -1.52 6.11 2.05
C SER A 37 -0.97 7.54 2.07
N VAL A 38 -0.47 8.04 0.93
CA VAL A 38 0.01 9.43 0.78
C VAL A 38 -1.11 10.44 1.01
N LEU A 39 -2.33 10.13 0.54
CA LEU A 39 -3.49 10.99 0.76
C LEU A 39 -4.07 10.92 2.17
N ALA A 40 -3.48 10.11 3.06
CA ALA A 40 -3.93 9.89 4.43
C ALA A 40 -5.45 9.66 4.51
N ASP A 41 -5.99 8.81 3.63
CA ASP A 41 -7.43 8.55 3.56
C ASP A 41 -7.85 7.60 4.70
N PRO A 42 -8.52 8.07 5.76
CA PRO A 42 -8.90 7.21 6.88
C PRO A 42 -9.91 6.12 6.47
N ASP A 43 -10.71 6.38 5.44
CA ASP A 43 -11.70 5.43 4.92
C ASP A 43 -11.04 4.30 4.11
N ALA A 44 -9.79 4.49 3.67
CA ALA A 44 -9.04 3.48 2.93
C ALA A 44 -8.66 2.29 3.80
N ARG A 45 -8.62 2.41 5.13
CA ARG A 45 -8.22 1.34 6.05
C ARG A 45 -8.95 0.03 5.77
N ARG A 46 -10.28 0.06 5.62
CA ARG A 46 -11.07 -1.16 5.33
C ARG A 46 -10.77 -1.74 3.95
N ALA A 47 -10.47 -0.88 2.97
CA ALA A 47 -10.17 -1.31 1.62
C ALA A 47 -8.77 -1.93 1.53
N LEU A 48 -7.80 -1.37 2.24
CA LEU A 48 -6.44 -1.90 2.31
C LEU A 48 -6.36 -3.20 3.12
N VAL A 49 -7.14 -3.34 4.21
CA VAL A 49 -7.23 -4.64 4.92
C VAL A 49 -7.70 -5.76 3.99
N ARG A 50 -8.67 -5.48 3.09
CA ARG A 50 -9.07 -6.46 2.07
C ARG A 50 -7.98 -6.72 1.03
N ALA A 51 -7.19 -5.71 0.69
CA ALA A 51 -6.09 -5.86 -0.25
C ALA A 51 -4.91 -6.69 0.32
N LEU A 52 -4.87 -6.95 1.64
CA LEU A 52 -3.95 -7.94 2.22
C LEU A 52 -4.27 -9.38 1.80
N GLU A 53 -5.48 -9.64 1.31
CA GLU A 53 -5.93 -10.95 0.83
C GLU A 53 -5.96 -10.99 -0.71
N ASP A 54 -5.33 -10.02 -1.39
CA ASP A 54 -5.29 -9.97 -2.85
C ASP A 54 -4.51 -11.15 -3.44
N GLU A 55 -4.99 -11.64 -4.58
CA GLU A 55 -4.35 -12.70 -5.35
C GLU A 55 -2.91 -12.35 -5.79
N SER A 56 -2.61 -11.06 -6.00
CA SER A 56 -1.28 -10.59 -6.33
C SER A 56 -0.42 -10.33 -5.09
N ARG A 57 0.74 -10.99 -5.05
CA ARG A 57 1.79 -10.79 -4.03
C ARG A 57 2.15 -9.32 -3.84
N LEU A 58 2.33 -8.60 -4.94
CA LEU A 58 2.71 -7.17 -4.93
C LEU A 58 1.64 -6.30 -4.27
N VAL A 59 0.36 -6.63 -4.49
CA VAL A 59 -0.76 -5.88 -3.91
C VAL A 59 -0.84 -6.12 -2.40
N ARG A 60 -0.63 -7.36 -1.95
CA ARG A 60 -0.61 -7.70 -0.51
C ARG A 60 0.48 -6.91 0.24
N ILE A 61 1.69 -6.87 -0.32
CA ILE A 61 2.82 -6.11 0.24
C ILE A 61 2.50 -4.60 0.27
N ALA A 62 2.04 -4.05 -0.86
CA ALA A 62 1.70 -2.63 -0.95
C ALA A 62 0.58 -2.23 0.01
N ALA A 63 -0.42 -3.10 0.20
CA ALA A 63 -1.50 -2.89 1.16
C ALA A 63 -1.00 -2.86 2.61
N ALA A 64 -0.07 -3.73 2.97
CA ALA A 64 0.52 -3.74 4.30
C ALA A 64 1.32 -2.48 4.60
N HIS A 65 2.18 -2.05 3.66
CA HIS A 65 2.89 -0.78 3.77
C HIS A 65 1.91 0.39 3.91
N ALA A 66 0.91 0.47 3.03
CA ALA A 66 -0.08 1.53 3.07
C ALA A 66 -0.84 1.57 4.40
N LEU A 67 -1.18 0.41 4.97
CA LEU A 67 -1.83 0.31 6.28
C LEU A 67 -0.93 0.80 7.40
N VAL A 68 0.34 0.38 7.46
CA VAL A 68 1.28 0.81 8.50
C VAL A 68 1.57 2.31 8.39
N THR A 69 1.66 2.86 7.18
CA THR A 69 1.82 4.30 6.97
C THR A 69 0.58 5.09 7.43
N LEU A 70 -0.63 4.57 7.17
CA LEU A 70 -1.89 5.24 7.55
C LEU A 70 -2.20 5.14 9.05
N ASP A 71 -1.93 3.99 9.65
CA ASP A 71 -2.30 3.67 11.02
C ASP A 71 -1.22 2.77 11.66
N PRO A 72 -0.05 3.33 12.03
CA PRO A 72 1.07 2.54 12.57
C PRO A 72 0.72 1.73 13.83
N GLY A 73 -0.27 2.19 14.60
CA GLY A 73 -0.76 1.52 15.79
C GLY A 73 -1.77 0.41 15.47
N GLY A 74 -2.78 0.70 14.66
CA GLY A 74 -3.89 -0.20 14.37
C GLY A 74 -3.71 -1.12 13.16
N ALA A 75 -2.64 -0.95 12.37
CA ALA A 75 -2.28 -1.83 11.26
C ALA A 75 -1.50 -3.08 11.70
N LYS A 76 -0.88 -3.07 12.88
CA LYS A 76 -0.06 -4.19 13.37
C LYS A 76 -0.82 -5.50 13.48
N LYS A 77 -2.07 -5.45 13.93
CA LYS A 77 -2.91 -6.65 14.08
C LYS A 77 -3.33 -7.23 12.71
N PRO A 78 -3.94 -6.46 11.78
CA PRO A 78 -4.25 -6.94 10.44
C PRO A 78 -3.05 -7.55 9.69
N VAL A 79 -1.90 -6.88 9.74
CA VAL A 79 -0.69 -7.36 9.04
C VAL A 79 -0.16 -8.65 9.69
N ARG A 80 -0.22 -8.77 11.02
CA ARG A 80 0.15 -10.02 11.72
C ARG A 80 -0.80 -11.18 11.40
N ASP A 81 -2.09 -10.90 11.29
CA ASP A 81 -3.07 -11.90 10.91
C ASP A 81 -2.84 -12.36 9.45
N ALA A 82 -2.49 -11.44 8.55
CA ALA A 82 -2.10 -11.75 7.17
C ALA A 82 -0.85 -12.64 7.10
N ILE A 83 0.20 -12.33 7.87
CA ILE A 83 1.45 -13.14 7.95
C ILE A 83 1.15 -14.61 8.28
N ARG A 84 0.19 -14.88 9.17
CA ARG A 84 -0.14 -16.23 9.63
C ARG A 84 -0.79 -17.09 8.55
N VAL A 85 -1.57 -16.47 7.67
CA VAL A 85 -2.29 -17.16 6.59
C VAL A 85 -1.55 -17.08 5.25
N GLU A 86 -0.51 -16.26 5.17
CA GLU A 86 0.29 -16.08 3.97
C GLU A 86 0.99 -17.36 3.55
N VAL A 87 0.83 -17.74 2.28
CA VAL A 87 1.38 -18.96 1.69
C VAL A 87 2.76 -18.74 1.09
N ASP A 88 3.02 -17.53 0.58
CA ASP A 88 4.27 -17.19 -0.08
C ASP A 88 5.31 -16.76 0.96
N ALA A 89 6.42 -17.49 1.06
CA ALA A 89 7.49 -17.19 2.01
C ALA A 89 8.05 -15.77 1.83
N ASP A 90 8.26 -15.35 0.59
CA ASP A 90 8.77 -14.01 0.26
C ASP A 90 7.81 -12.90 0.73
N VAL A 91 6.50 -13.13 0.58
CA VAL A 91 5.49 -12.16 1.02
C VAL A 91 5.39 -12.15 2.55
N ARG A 92 5.50 -13.31 3.20
CA ARG A 92 5.50 -13.38 4.67
C ARG A 92 6.65 -12.58 5.26
N GLU A 93 7.85 -12.76 4.73
CA GLU A 93 9.05 -12.06 5.16
C GLU A 93 8.92 -10.54 4.91
N ALA A 94 8.33 -10.15 3.78
CA ALA A 94 8.01 -8.76 3.50
C ALA A 94 7.06 -8.14 4.52
N LEU A 95 5.95 -8.82 4.83
CA LEU A 95 4.98 -8.34 5.81
C LEU A 95 5.62 -8.21 7.20
N GLU A 96 6.54 -9.10 7.56
CA GLU A 96 7.35 -8.99 8.78
C GLU A 96 8.27 -7.78 8.74
N ALA A 97 8.94 -7.55 7.60
CA ALA A 97 9.77 -6.36 7.35
C ALA A 97 8.98 -5.05 7.51
N VAL A 98 7.73 -5.02 7.05
CA VAL A 98 6.81 -3.89 7.24
C VAL A 98 6.54 -3.62 8.72
N LEU A 99 6.35 -4.67 9.53
CA LEU A 99 6.05 -4.53 10.96
C LEU A 99 7.23 -4.05 11.80
N ILE A 100 8.45 -4.42 11.41
CA ILE A 100 9.69 -3.96 12.06
C ILE A 100 10.13 -2.58 11.56
N GLY A 101 9.50 -2.06 10.50
CA GLY A 101 9.87 -0.79 9.87
C GLY A 101 11.21 -0.88 9.14
N ALA A 102 11.52 -2.05 8.57
CA ALA A 102 12.75 -2.25 7.83
C ALA A 102 12.80 -1.33 6.60
N PRO A 103 13.99 -0.78 6.27
CA PRO A 103 14.16 0.02 5.06
C PRO A 103 13.88 -0.81 3.81
N TRP A 104 13.26 -0.22 2.79
CA TRP A 104 12.99 -0.88 1.50
C TRP A 104 14.28 -1.12 0.69
N GLU A 105 15.38 -0.48 1.06
CA GLU A 105 16.72 -0.77 0.55
C GLU A 105 17.33 -2.03 1.18
N SER A 106 16.66 -2.66 2.15
CA SER A 106 17.09 -3.94 2.69
C SER A 106 17.09 -5.01 1.60
N PRO A 107 17.89 -6.09 1.74
CA PRO A 107 17.82 -7.24 0.84
C PRO A 107 16.40 -7.78 0.67
N LEU A 108 15.53 -7.60 1.68
CA LEU A 108 14.10 -7.94 1.64
C LEU A 108 13.31 -6.96 0.78
N GLY A 109 13.48 -5.65 0.95
CA GLY A 109 12.85 -4.70 0.06
C GLY A 109 13.31 -4.86 -1.40
N LEU A 110 14.60 -5.13 -1.63
CA LEU A 110 15.11 -5.46 -2.96
C LEU A 110 14.56 -6.79 -3.49
N ALA A 111 14.41 -7.83 -2.65
CA ALA A 111 13.81 -9.10 -3.08
C ALA A 111 12.35 -8.94 -3.53
N LEU A 112 11.62 -7.98 -2.94
CA LEU A 112 10.23 -7.68 -3.31
C LEU A 112 10.10 -6.87 -4.61
N PHE A 113 11.15 -6.14 -5.00
CA PHE A 113 11.11 -5.18 -6.11
C PHE A 113 12.15 -5.45 -7.21
N GLY A 114 13.04 -6.43 -7.03
CA GLY A 114 14.34 -6.46 -7.71
C GLY A 114 14.63 -7.65 -8.62
N GLU A 115 13.88 -8.76 -8.59
CA GLU A 115 14.29 -9.94 -9.35
C GLU A 115 13.14 -10.53 -10.17
N ARG A 116 13.27 -10.38 -11.50
CA ARG A 116 12.48 -10.93 -12.63
C ARG A 116 11.33 -10.07 -13.17
N GLY A 117 11.68 -9.18 -14.09
CA GLY A 117 10.95 -9.05 -15.36
C GLY A 117 9.55 -8.45 -15.35
N THR A 118 9.15 -7.71 -14.32
CA THR A 118 7.93 -6.89 -14.38
C THR A 118 8.32 -5.43 -14.56
N GLU A 119 7.83 -4.78 -15.62
CA GLU A 119 8.09 -3.40 -16.06
C GLU A 119 7.67 -2.29 -15.06
N ILE A 120 7.49 -2.61 -13.77
CA ILE A 120 6.97 -1.68 -12.76
C ILE A 120 7.91 -1.52 -11.54
N PRO A 121 9.25 -1.29 -11.68
CA PRO A 121 10.05 -0.88 -10.52
C PRO A 121 9.87 0.61 -10.19
N ASN A 122 9.60 1.47 -11.17
CA ASN A 122 9.78 2.91 -10.97
C ASN A 122 8.70 3.57 -10.12
N LEU A 123 7.46 3.09 -10.12
CA LEU A 123 6.42 3.73 -9.32
C LEU A 123 6.57 3.37 -7.84
N VAL A 124 6.85 2.11 -7.49
CA VAL A 124 6.93 1.69 -6.08
C VAL A 124 8.19 2.22 -5.39
N ILE A 125 9.32 2.31 -6.11
CA ILE A 125 10.58 2.89 -5.63
C ILE A 125 10.44 4.39 -5.26
N LEU A 126 9.60 5.14 -5.99
CA LEU A 126 9.33 6.55 -5.67
C LEU A 126 8.53 6.75 -4.38
N PHE A 127 7.77 5.75 -3.92
CA PHE A 127 6.90 5.89 -2.74
C PHE A 127 7.58 5.49 -1.43
N ALA A 128 8.66 4.70 -1.48
CA ALA A 128 9.36 4.25 -0.28
C ALA A 128 10.56 5.16 0.12
N SER A 129 11.07 5.98 -0.82
CA SER A 129 12.22 6.86 -0.59
C SER A 129 11.94 8.10 0.27
N GLY A 130 10.70 8.34 0.72
CA GLY A 130 10.36 9.51 1.53
C GLY A 130 10.77 10.85 0.89
N SER A 131 11.06 10.88 -0.41
CA SER A 131 11.43 12.09 -1.13
C SER A 131 10.18 12.84 -1.55
N VAL A 132 9.45 13.31 -0.54
CA VAL A 132 8.90 14.68 -0.55
C VAL A 132 9.94 15.54 0.16
N ILE A 133 11.15 15.63 -0.41
CA ILE A 133 12.05 16.75 -0.14
C ILE A 133 11.93 17.64 -1.37
N GLY A 134 11.50 18.87 -1.12
CA GLY A 134 10.99 19.78 -2.13
C GLY A 134 11.91 20.08 -3.29
N TYR A 135 11.28 20.33 -4.43
CA TYR A 135 11.58 21.43 -5.34
C TYR A 135 10.25 22.05 -5.77
#